data_AF-A0A950GZM6-F1
#
_entry.id   AF-A0A950GZM6-F1
#
_cell.length_a   1.000
_cell.length_b   1.000
_cell.length_c   1.000
_cell.angle_alpha   90.00
_cell.angle_beta   90.00
_cell.angle_gamma   90.00
#
_symmetry.space_group_name_H-M   'P 1'
#
loop_
_entity.id
_entity.type
_entity.pdbx_description
1 polymer ?
#
loop_
_entity_poly.entity_id
_entity_poly.type
_entity_poly.pdbx_seq_one_letter_code
_entity_poly.pdbx_strand_id
1 'polypeptide(L)'
;MRWTTLEHVSGPPPPVVAVRHRHVGAEGEARIRAQEGPADPSVVPSRSRRASDVVSAAGVIACLGVGVVLRAWLLSHRPINSDEAIVGLMANQILHGHFFAFYWGQHYGGVEPYAVAAVFAVFGQSPLTLDLTPVLLSCVAAILVWRIALRLVRDRRLAAMAGALAWAVPFPTVFQSTVEGGFRGVVSVCGLGVCLAALRILDGHRRYRDFVALGLVAGLGWWAVPEIVYFFVPGLVLLAGAVRRRPRTGPRWWALRLGASAVAFAVGALPWLWVNLGSGFVSLRSKGFAGATSPYNHGYGSRLVTFFQSALPLQLDLRRLE
;
A
#
# COMPACT_ATOMS: atom_id res chain seq x y z
N MET A 1 -74.72 29.18 -37.93
CA MET A 1 -74.61 29.61 -39.35
C MET A 1 -74.61 28.34 -40.20
N ARG A 2 -75.53 28.26 -41.17
CA ARG A 2 -75.76 27.14 -42.10
C ARG A 2 -74.73 27.15 -43.25
N TRP A 3 -74.86 26.12 -44.10
CA TRP A 3 -74.40 25.95 -45.51
C TRP A 3 -73.06 25.21 -45.67
N THR A 4 -72.80 24.27 -46.59
CA THR A 4 -73.57 23.31 -47.42
C THR A 4 -72.52 22.43 -48.13
N THR A 5 -72.82 21.14 -48.33
CA THR A 5 -72.48 20.24 -49.47
C THR A 5 -71.35 20.56 -50.45
N LEU A 6 -70.54 19.53 -50.75
CA LEU A 6 -70.05 19.24 -52.11
C LEU A 6 -69.97 17.71 -52.31
N GLU A 7 -70.61 17.24 -53.39
CA GLU A 7 -70.67 15.86 -53.87
C GLU A 7 -69.46 15.45 -54.72
N HIS A 8 -69.28 14.12 -54.79
CA HIS A 8 -68.55 13.25 -55.73
C HIS A 8 -67.76 13.80 -56.93
N VAL A 9 -66.55 13.24 -57.12
CA VAL A 9 -66.12 12.66 -58.42
C VAL A 9 -65.30 11.37 -58.18
N SER A 10 -65.58 10.38 -59.01
CA SER A 10 -65.16 8.98 -59.02
C SER A 10 -63.85 8.73 -59.79
N GLY A 11 -63.06 7.76 -59.31
CA GLY A 11 -61.99 7.10 -60.06
C GLY A 11 -61.57 5.81 -59.33
N PRO A 12 -61.42 4.66 -59.99
CA PRO A 12 -61.05 3.42 -59.32
C PRO A 12 -59.52 3.29 -59.22
N PRO A 13 -58.97 2.84 -58.08
CA PRO A 13 -57.68 2.18 -58.10
C PRO A 13 -57.68 0.89 -57.26
N PRO A 14 -56.57 0.13 -57.26
CA PRO A 14 -56.17 -0.94 -58.17
C PRO A 14 -56.44 -2.33 -57.53
N PRO A 15 -56.12 -3.48 -58.17
CA PRO A 15 -56.58 -4.78 -57.69
C PRO A 15 -55.98 -5.16 -56.33
N VAL A 16 -56.81 -5.78 -55.48
CA VAL A 16 -56.40 -6.37 -54.19
C VAL A 16 -55.41 -7.51 -54.46
N VAL A 17 -54.12 -7.24 -54.27
CA VAL A 17 -53.11 -8.29 -54.18
C VAL A 17 -53.34 -9.00 -52.85
N ALA A 18 -53.82 -10.24 -52.91
CA ALA A 18 -53.89 -11.11 -51.75
C ALA A 18 -52.48 -11.31 -51.19
N VAL A 19 -52.17 -10.64 -50.08
CA VAL A 19 -50.98 -10.91 -49.28
C VAL A 19 -51.15 -12.30 -48.68
N ARG A 20 -50.56 -13.29 -49.35
CA ARG A 20 -50.45 -14.66 -48.84
C ARG A 20 -49.56 -14.60 -47.60
N HIS A 21 -50.17 -14.55 -46.42
CA HIS A 21 -49.48 -14.80 -45.17
C HIS A 21 -48.80 -16.17 -45.29
N ARG A 22 -47.49 -16.20 -45.55
CA ARG A 22 -46.70 -17.39 -45.29
C ARG A 22 -46.74 -17.58 -43.78
N HIS A 23 -47.53 -18.55 -43.32
CA HIS A 23 -47.31 -19.13 -42.01
C HIS A 23 -45.85 -19.55 -41.95
N VAL A 24 -45.08 -18.84 -41.13
CA VAL A 24 -43.81 -19.36 -40.62
C VAL A 24 -44.22 -20.58 -39.82
N GLY A 25 -44.13 -21.76 -40.43
CA GLY A 25 -44.38 -23.03 -39.75
C GLY A 25 -43.42 -23.15 -38.56
N ALA A 26 -43.81 -23.95 -37.57
CA ALA A 26 -43.06 -24.18 -36.33
C ALA A 26 -41.56 -24.49 -36.53
N GLU A 27 -41.16 -24.96 -37.72
CA GLU A 27 -39.75 -25.17 -38.10
C GLU A 27 -38.94 -23.88 -38.31
N GLY A 28 -39.57 -22.79 -38.75
CA GLY A 28 -38.93 -21.49 -38.91
C GLY A 28 -38.65 -20.81 -37.56
N GLU A 29 -39.59 -20.93 -36.62
CA GLU A 29 -39.39 -20.48 -35.23
C GLU A 29 -38.35 -21.34 -34.50
N ALA A 30 -38.32 -22.65 -34.74
CA ALA A 30 -37.30 -23.54 -34.19
C ALA A 30 -35.89 -23.21 -34.71
N ARG A 31 -35.74 -22.79 -35.97
CA ARG A 31 -34.44 -22.37 -36.53
C ARG A 31 -33.93 -21.04 -35.98
N ILE A 32 -34.82 -20.07 -35.73
CA ILE A 32 -34.46 -18.79 -35.08
C ILE A 32 -34.05 -19.06 -33.62
N ARG A 33 -34.80 -19.91 -32.91
CA ARG A 33 -34.51 -20.29 -31.53
C ARG A 33 -33.25 -21.18 -31.38
N ALA A 34 -32.83 -21.87 -32.45
CA ALA A 34 -31.59 -22.65 -32.49
C ALA A 34 -30.34 -21.82 -32.83
N GLN A 35 -30.50 -20.63 -33.45
CA GLN A 35 -29.40 -19.68 -33.64
C GLN A 35 -29.15 -18.79 -32.41
N GLU A 36 -30.18 -18.58 -31.58
CA GLU A 36 -30.06 -18.02 -30.24
C GLU A 36 -29.62 -19.11 -29.24
N GLY A 37 -28.42 -19.66 -29.43
CA GLY A 37 -27.76 -20.39 -28.35
C GLY A 37 -27.68 -19.49 -27.10
N PRO A 38 -27.74 -20.04 -25.88
CA PRO A 38 -27.74 -19.26 -24.65
C PRO A 38 -26.56 -18.28 -24.70
N ALA A 39 -26.85 -16.98 -24.66
CA ALA A 39 -25.85 -15.93 -24.69
C ALA A 39 -24.79 -16.26 -23.65
N ASP A 40 -23.56 -16.54 -24.10
CA ASP A 40 -22.47 -16.89 -23.20
C ASP A 40 -22.27 -15.73 -22.21
N PRO A 41 -22.56 -15.92 -20.91
CA PRO A 41 -22.44 -14.87 -19.91
C PRO A 41 -20.98 -14.38 -19.75
N SER A 42 -20.01 -15.03 -20.39
CA SER A 42 -18.60 -14.64 -20.38
C SER A 42 -18.23 -13.52 -21.37
N VAL A 43 -19.09 -13.20 -22.34
CA VAL A 43 -18.80 -12.19 -23.39
C VAL A 43 -19.27 -10.80 -22.96
N VAL A 44 -18.54 -10.22 -22.01
CA VAL A 44 -18.68 -8.79 -21.67
C VAL A 44 -18.26 -7.96 -22.90
N PRO A 45 -19.13 -7.10 -23.47
CA PRO A 45 -18.84 -6.38 -24.72
C PRO A 45 -17.59 -5.50 -24.55
N SER A 46 -16.68 -5.53 -25.53
CA SER A 46 -15.35 -4.87 -25.50
C SER A 46 -15.40 -3.38 -25.12
N ARG A 47 -16.48 -2.67 -25.46
CA ARG A 47 -16.73 -1.27 -25.07
C ARG A 47 -16.85 -1.07 -23.56
N SER A 48 -17.51 -2.00 -22.86
CA SER A 48 -17.66 -1.92 -21.39
C SER A 48 -16.35 -2.19 -20.65
N ARG A 49 -15.51 -3.10 -21.16
CA ARG A 49 -14.14 -3.32 -20.65
C ARG A 49 -13.27 -2.08 -20.83
N ARG A 50 -13.33 -1.43 -22.00
CA ARG A 50 -12.57 -0.21 -22.31
C ARG A 50 -13.04 0.99 -21.47
N ALA A 51 -14.35 1.15 -21.25
CA ALA A 51 -14.86 2.18 -20.35
C ALA A 51 -14.38 1.98 -18.91
N SER A 52 -14.41 0.72 -18.41
CA SER A 52 -13.89 0.37 -17.09
C SER A 52 -12.37 0.60 -16.97
N ASP A 53 -11.60 0.36 -18.04
CA ASP A 53 -10.16 0.71 -18.09
C ASP A 53 -9.94 2.21 -17.90
N VAL A 54 -10.67 3.03 -18.66
CA VAL A 54 -10.54 4.49 -18.60
C VAL A 54 -10.92 5.01 -17.21
N VAL A 55 -12.04 4.55 -16.65
CA VAL A 55 -12.48 4.97 -15.31
C VAL A 55 -11.45 4.57 -14.24
N SER A 56 -10.92 3.34 -14.30
CA SER A 56 -9.91 2.88 -13.35
C SER A 56 -8.62 3.68 -13.46
N ALA A 57 -8.15 3.93 -14.69
CA ALA A 57 -6.96 4.74 -14.94
C ALA A 57 -7.15 6.18 -14.47
N ALA A 58 -8.31 6.78 -14.76
CA ALA A 58 -8.66 8.12 -14.30
C ALA A 58 -8.69 8.19 -12.77
N GLY A 59 -9.27 7.19 -12.09
CA GLY A 59 -9.28 7.11 -10.63
C GLY A 59 -7.88 7.01 -10.03
N VAL A 60 -7.00 6.19 -10.62
CA VAL A 60 -5.58 6.11 -10.20
C VAL A 60 -4.88 7.45 -10.38
N ILE A 61 -5.01 8.08 -11.55
CA ILE A 61 -4.41 9.39 -11.85
C ILE A 61 -4.93 10.46 -10.87
N ALA A 62 -6.23 10.46 -10.60
CA ALA A 62 -6.84 11.37 -9.64
C ALA A 62 -6.26 11.18 -8.23
N CYS A 63 -6.14 9.94 -7.76
CA CYS A 63 -5.52 9.65 -6.45
C CYS A 63 -4.06 10.11 -6.39
N LEU A 64 -3.28 9.84 -7.45
CA LEU A 64 -1.89 10.31 -7.53
C LEU A 64 -1.81 11.84 -7.47
N GLY A 65 -2.63 12.53 -8.25
CA GLY A 65 -2.72 13.99 -8.26
C GLY A 65 -3.14 14.57 -6.91
N VAL A 66 -4.18 14.03 -6.28
CA VAL A 66 -4.63 14.44 -4.94
C VAL A 66 -3.52 14.27 -3.92
N GLY A 67 -2.85 13.12 -3.90
CA GLY A 67 -1.75 12.88 -2.96
C GLY A 67 -0.54 13.78 -3.18
N VAL A 68 -0.28 14.24 -4.41
CA VAL A 68 0.76 15.25 -4.71
C VAL A 68 0.32 16.64 -4.23
N VAL A 69 -0.89 17.08 -4.59
CA VAL A 69 -1.42 18.40 -4.24
C VAL A 69 -1.52 18.57 -2.73
N LEU A 70 -2.05 17.58 -2.01
CA LEU A 70 -2.15 17.63 -0.55
C LEU A 70 -0.78 17.77 0.11
N ARG A 71 0.22 17.01 -0.36
CA ARG A 71 1.58 17.09 0.19
C ARG A 71 2.26 18.41 -0.15
N ALA A 72 2.13 18.91 -1.37
CA ALA A 72 2.66 20.21 -1.75
C ALA A 72 2.05 21.34 -0.90
N TRP A 73 0.74 21.26 -0.62
CA TRP A 73 0.06 22.21 0.26
C TRP A 73 0.58 22.09 1.71
N LEU A 74 0.67 20.88 2.26
CA LEU A 74 1.15 20.65 3.63
C LEU A 74 2.60 21.10 3.83
N LEU A 75 3.49 20.81 2.88
CA LEU A 75 4.89 21.20 2.92
C LEU A 75 5.09 22.73 2.86
N SER A 76 4.15 23.46 2.24
CA SER A 76 4.23 24.92 2.11
C SER A 76 3.52 25.70 3.23
N HIS A 77 2.64 25.05 4.00
CA HIS A 77 1.79 25.72 4.99
C HIS A 77 2.11 25.35 6.45
N ARG A 78 3.24 24.70 6.70
CA ARG A 78 3.60 24.22 8.03
C ARG A 78 5.04 24.58 8.38
N PRO A 79 5.28 25.18 9.57
CA PRO A 79 6.63 25.34 10.07
C PRO A 79 7.19 23.99 10.53
N ILE A 80 8.52 23.86 10.51
CA ILE A 80 9.20 22.73 11.15
C ILE A 80 8.98 22.77 12.66
N ASN A 81 8.82 21.60 13.26
CA ASN A 81 8.76 21.45 14.71
C ASN A 81 10.11 21.02 15.30
N SER A 82 10.18 20.90 16.62
CA SER A 82 11.41 20.52 17.33
C SER A 82 11.91 19.12 16.97
N ASP A 83 11.01 18.17 16.78
CA ASP A 83 11.37 16.78 16.49
C ASP A 83 12.00 16.66 15.10
N GLU A 84 11.48 17.42 14.14
CA GLU A 84 12.02 17.51 12.78
C GLU A 84 13.38 18.18 12.75
N ALA A 85 13.52 19.29 13.47
CA ALA A 85 14.78 20.00 13.58
C ALA A 85 15.90 19.09 14.12
N ILE A 86 15.60 18.23 15.08
CA ILE A 86 16.56 17.23 15.57
C ILE A 86 17.00 16.29 14.45
N VAL A 87 16.09 15.76 13.62
CA VAL A 87 16.46 14.90 12.48
C VAL A 87 17.32 15.65 11.48
N GLY A 88 16.98 16.91 11.18
CA GLY A 88 17.78 17.78 10.30
C GLY A 88 19.19 18.01 10.84
N LEU A 89 19.35 18.26 12.15
CA LEU A 89 20.65 18.41 12.79
C LEU A 89 21.43 17.09 12.78
N MET A 90 20.78 15.96 13.08
CA MET A 90 21.40 14.64 12.96
C MET A 90 21.91 14.38 11.54
N ALA A 91 21.08 14.64 10.52
CA ALA A 91 21.44 14.48 9.12
C ALA A 91 22.62 15.38 8.72
N ASN A 92 22.65 16.62 9.18
CA ASN A 92 23.78 17.51 9.01
C ASN A 92 25.07 16.92 9.62
N GLN A 93 25.01 16.39 10.83
CA GLN A 93 26.18 15.77 11.48
C GLN A 93 26.60 14.46 10.77
N ILE A 94 25.65 13.68 10.25
CA ILE A 94 25.94 12.48 9.44
C ILE A 94 26.73 12.85 8.18
N LEU A 95 26.38 13.96 7.51
CA LEU A 95 27.15 14.47 6.37
C LEU A 95 28.58 14.88 6.73
N HIS A 96 28.84 15.20 7.99
CA HIS A 96 30.18 15.50 8.52
C HIS A 96 30.89 14.25 9.08
N GLY A 97 30.38 13.05 8.80
CA GLY A 97 31.01 11.78 9.15
C GLY A 97 30.67 11.26 10.55
N HIS A 98 29.72 11.87 11.25
CA HIS A 98 29.26 11.37 12.54
C HIS A 98 28.26 10.23 12.38
N PHE A 99 28.44 9.19 13.18
CA PHE A 99 27.53 8.04 13.22
C PHE A 99 26.65 8.09 14.47
N PHE A 100 25.35 7.90 14.26
CA PHE A 100 24.34 7.81 15.32
C PHE A 100 23.51 6.55 15.17
N ALA A 101 23.54 5.67 16.18
CA ALA A 101 22.70 4.49 16.17
C ALA A 101 21.21 4.83 16.36
N PHE A 102 20.91 5.85 17.15
CA PHE A 102 19.54 6.22 17.53
C PHE A 102 19.31 7.72 17.40
N TYR A 103 18.02 8.06 17.35
CA TYR A 103 17.51 9.41 17.43
C TYR A 103 18.04 10.09 18.70
N TRP A 104 18.48 11.34 18.59
CA TRP A 104 19.09 12.05 19.72
C TRP A 104 18.14 12.18 20.91
N GLY A 105 18.64 11.84 22.10
CA GLY A 105 17.84 11.83 23.34
C GLY A 105 16.91 10.63 23.49
N GLN A 106 16.93 9.68 22.55
CA GLN A 106 16.14 8.46 22.59
C GLN A 106 17.03 7.22 22.49
N HIS A 107 16.45 6.06 22.83
CA HIS A 107 17.11 4.76 22.68
C HIS A 107 16.54 3.95 21.50
N TYR A 108 15.91 4.62 20.54
CA TYR A 108 15.37 4.05 19.31
C TYR A 108 15.41 5.11 18.20
N GLY A 109 14.95 4.79 16.98
CA GLY A 109 14.85 5.76 15.89
C GLY A 109 16.11 5.82 15.03
N GLY A 110 16.50 4.70 14.43
CA GLY A 110 17.63 4.61 13.50
C GLY A 110 17.23 4.77 12.02
N VAL A 111 18.23 4.71 11.14
CA VAL A 111 18.09 4.66 9.66
C VAL A 111 17.57 5.94 8.98
N GLU A 112 16.40 6.47 9.35
CA GLU A 112 15.76 7.59 8.63
C GLU A 112 16.62 8.87 8.59
N PRO A 113 17.34 9.26 9.66
CA PRO A 113 18.27 10.40 9.58
C PRO A 113 19.37 10.24 8.52
N TYR A 114 19.77 9.01 8.19
CA TYR A 114 20.72 8.74 7.10
C TYR A 114 20.06 8.90 5.73
N ALA A 115 18.77 8.57 5.61
CA ALA A 115 18.00 8.86 4.40
C ALA A 115 17.84 10.37 4.20
N VAL A 116 17.56 11.12 5.28
CA VAL A 116 17.53 12.59 5.26
C VAL A 116 18.90 13.16 4.87
N ALA A 117 20.00 12.63 5.43
CA ALA A 117 21.36 13.04 5.05
C ALA A 117 21.61 12.83 3.54
N ALA A 118 21.18 11.70 2.97
CA ALA A 118 21.30 11.45 1.55
C ALA A 118 20.48 12.45 0.70
N VAL A 119 19.27 12.80 1.14
CA VAL A 119 18.45 13.83 0.47
C VAL A 119 19.11 15.22 0.57
N PHE A 120 19.64 15.58 1.73
CA PHE A 120 20.40 16.82 1.94
C PHE A 120 21.66 16.90 1.08
N ALA A 121 22.37 15.79 0.89
CA ALA A 121 23.55 15.75 0.03
C ALA A 121 23.23 16.08 -1.43
N VAL A 122 22.03 15.73 -1.90
CA VAL A 122 21.61 15.90 -3.30
C VAL A 122 20.91 17.24 -3.54
N PHE A 123 20.02 17.64 -2.64
CA PHE A 123 19.13 18.79 -2.83
C PHE A 123 19.49 20.02 -1.96
N GLY A 124 20.49 19.89 -1.09
CA GLY A 124 20.85 20.90 -0.11
C GLY A 124 20.03 20.78 1.19
N GLN A 125 20.44 21.54 2.22
CA GLN A 125 19.79 21.54 3.53
C GLN A 125 18.74 22.65 3.59
N SER A 126 17.47 22.26 3.77
CA SER A 126 16.34 23.18 3.94
C SER A 126 15.17 22.46 4.63
N PRO A 127 14.20 23.20 5.20
CA PRO A 127 12.95 22.63 5.71
C PRO A 127 12.22 21.77 4.67
N LEU A 128 12.17 22.23 3.41
CA LEU A 128 11.49 21.49 2.34
C LEU A 128 12.16 20.14 2.07
N THR A 129 13.50 20.12 1.99
CA THR A 129 14.26 18.88 1.73
C THR A 129 14.22 17.91 2.90
N LEU A 130 14.05 18.41 4.13
CA LEU A 130 13.90 17.58 5.33
C LEU A 130 12.61 16.77 5.21
N ASP A 131 11.50 17.48 5.01
CA ASP A 131 10.17 16.89 4.91
C ASP A 131 9.89 16.19 3.56
N LEU A 132 10.77 16.38 2.57
CA LEU A 132 10.72 15.60 1.32
C LEU A 132 11.04 14.12 1.56
N THR A 133 11.90 13.80 2.54
CA THR A 133 12.29 12.42 2.87
C THR A 133 11.10 11.53 3.23
N PRO A 134 10.21 11.88 4.18
CA PRO A 134 9.04 11.06 4.50
C PRO A 134 8.05 10.99 3.33
N VAL A 135 8.00 12.00 2.46
CA VAL A 135 7.19 11.96 1.22
C VAL A 135 7.71 10.91 0.25
N LEU A 136 9.04 10.86 0.03
CA LEU A 136 9.68 9.86 -0.81
C LEU A 136 9.49 8.45 -0.24
N LEU A 137 9.64 8.28 1.07
CA LEU A 137 9.40 7.00 1.75
C LEU A 137 7.94 6.55 1.64
N SER A 138 6.98 7.48 1.76
CA SER A 138 5.56 7.21 1.53
C SER A 138 5.27 6.79 0.09
N CYS A 139 5.94 7.39 -0.90
CA CYS A 139 5.84 6.96 -2.30
C CYS A 139 6.33 5.51 -2.48
N VAL A 140 7.48 5.17 -1.86
CA VAL A 140 7.99 3.80 -1.86
C VAL A 140 7.01 2.84 -1.17
N ALA A 141 6.42 3.23 -0.04
CA ALA A 141 5.41 2.44 0.65
C ALA A 141 4.17 2.19 -0.24
N ALA A 142 3.66 3.20 -0.93
CA ALA A 142 2.54 3.07 -1.88
C ALA A 142 2.87 2.11 -3.04
N ILE A 143 4.10 2.19 -3.57
CA ILE A 143 4.58 1.24 -4.59
C ILE A 143 4.63 -0.18 -3.99
N LEU A 144 5.12 -0.36 -2.77
CA LEU A 144 5.14 -1.68 -2.12
C LEU A 144 3.73 -2.25 -1.93
N VAL A 145 2.76 -1.42 -1.53
CA VAL A 145 1.34 -1.82 -1.45
C VAL A 145 0.83 -2.29 -2.80
N TRP A 146 1.08 -1.56 -3.89
CA TRP A 146 0.73 -2.00 -5.24
C TRP A 146 1.37 -3.34 -5.60
N ARG A 147 2.66 -3.51 -5.29
CA ARG A 147 3.42 -4.76 -5.57
C ARG A 147 2.92 -5.95 -4.75
N ILE A 148 2.48 -5.72 -3.51
CA ILE A 148 1.81 -6.71 -2.66
C ILE A 148 0.45 -7.07 -3.28
N ALA A 149 -0.36 -6.07 -3.63
CA ALA A 149 -1.69 -6.29 -4.20
C ALA A 149 -1.64 -7.10 -5.50
N LEU A 150 -0.65 -6.86 -6.37
CA LEU A 150 -0.42 -7.66 -7.58
C LEU A 150 -0.21 -9.17 -7.32
N ARG A 151 0.13 -9.56 -6.09
CA ARG A 151 0.28 -10.97 -5.67
C ARG A 151 -0.96 -11.53 -4.99
N LEU A 152 -1.87 -10.68 -4.53
CA LEU A 152 -3.07 -11.06 -3.80
C LEU A 152 -4.31 -11.10 -4.69
N VAL A 153 -4.38 -10.23 -5.70
CA VAL A 153 -5.54 -10.12 -6.61
C VAL A 153 -5.13 -10.36 -8.06
N ARG A 154 -6.05 -10.93 -8.86
CA ARG A 154 -5.85 -11.13 -10.30
C ARG A 154 -6.00 -9.83 -11.10
N ASP A 155 -6.85 -8.92 -10.64
CA ASP A 155 -7.10 -7.66 -11.31
C ASP A 155 -5.98 -6.66 -11.05
N ARG A 156 -5.23 -6.33 -12.11
CA ARG A 156 -4.12 -5.37 -12.07
C ARG A 156 -4.59 -3.95 -11.79
N ARG A 157 -5.84 -3.61 -12.15
CA ARG A 157 -6.45 -2.29 -11.91
C ARG A 157 -6.73 -2.11 -10.42
N LEU A 158 -7.31 -3.13 -9.79
CA LEU A 158 -7.53 -3.15 -8.34
C LEU A 158 -6.21 -3.05 -7.58
N ALA A 159 -5.17 -3.75 -8.04
CA ALA A 159 -3.85 -3.62 -7.44
C ALA A 159 -3.27 -2.20 -7.57
N ALA A 160 -3.37 -1.58 -8.75
CA ALA A 160 -2.91 -0.21 -8.97
C ALA A 160 -3.69 0.79 -8.11
N MET A 161 -5.01 0.61 -8.01
CA MET A 161 -5.88 1.39 -7.15
C MET A 161 -5.48 1.27 -5.67
N ALA A 162 -5.14 0.08 -5.19
CA ALA A 162 -4.69 -0.11 -3.80
C ALA A 162 -3.43 0.72 -3.48
N GLY A 163 -2.44 0.76 -4.38
CA GLY A 163 -1.26 1.61 -4.21
C GLY A 163 -1.60 3.10 -4.30
N ALA A 164 -2.44 3.49 -5.25
CA ALA A 164 -2.86 4.88 -5.43
C ALA A 164 -3.67 5.41 -4.23
N LEU A 165 -4.53 4.57 -3.66
CA LEU A 165 -5.26 4.88 -2.43
C LEU A 165 -4.31 4.99 -1.24
N ALA A 166 -3.36 4.05 -1.06
CA ALA A 166 -2.37 4.15 0.01
C ALA A 166 -1.50 5.41 -0.08
N TRP A 167 -1.30 5.95 -1.28
CA TRP A 167 -0.63 7.24 -1.50
C TRP A 167 -1.52 8.44 -1.10
N ALA A 168 -2.82 8.39 -1.43
CA ALA A 168 -3.71 9.54 -1.33
C ALA A 168 -4.53 9.62 -0.04
N VAL A 169 -4.75 8.48 0.64
CA VAL A 169 -5.65 8.34 1.79
C VAL A 169 -5.16 7.24 2.76
N PRO A 170 -5.61 7.25 4.03
CA PRO A 170 -6.40 8.31 4.69
C PRO A 170 -5.55 9.55 4.99
N PHE A 171 -6.22 10.68 5.25
CA PHE A 171 -5.54 11.96 5.51
C PHE A 171 -4.46 11.88 6.61
N PRO A 172 -4.63 11.16 7.75
CA PRO A 172 -3.57 11.03 8.74
C PRO A 172 -2.27 10.43 8.18
N THR A 173 -2.35 9.48 7.24
CA THR A 173 -1.17 8.91 6.58
C THR A 173 -0.50 9.94 5.67
N VAL A 174 -1.31 10.72 4.94
CA VAL A 174 -0.80 11.81 4.09
C VAL A 174 -0.08 12.86 4.93
N PHE A 175 -0.72 13.32 6.00
CA PHE A 175 -0.15 14.28 6.94
C PHE A 175 1.14 13.78 7.59
N GLN A 176 1.13 12.56 8.13
CA GLN A 176 2.33 11.98 8.75
C GLN A 176 3.47 11.76 7.75
N SER A 177 3.16 11.61 6.46
CA SER A 177 4.19 11.53 5.42
C SER A 177 4.80 12.87 5.00
N THR A 178 4.35 13.99 5.58
CA THR A 178 4.95 15.32 5.37
C THR A 178 5.59 15.87 6.64
N VAL A 179 5.77 15.03 7.67
CA VAL A 179 6.38 15.39 8.94
C VAL A 179 7.51 14.40 9.20
N GLU A 180 8.74 14.89 9.28
CA GLU A 180 9.90 14.04 9.49
C GLU A 180 9.95 13.56 10.95
N GLY A 181 9.89 12.24 11.16
CA GLY A 181 9.75 11.61 12.47
C GLY A 181 10.97 10.81 12.93
N GLY A 182 11.95 10.62 12.04
CA GLY A 182 13.21 9.95 12.30
C GLY A 182 13.15 8.42 12.27
N PHE A 183 12.02 7.80 11.90
CA PHE A 183 11.88 6.34 11.78
C PHE A 183 10.58 5.85 11.13
N ARG A 184 9.52 6.68 11.04
CA ARG A 184 8.16 6.24 10.68
C ARG A 184 8.05 5.81 9.21
N GLY A 185 8.70 6.54 8.31
CA GLY A 185 8.68 6.22 6.88
C GLY A 185 9.47 4.93 6.60
N VAL A 186 10.68 4.84 7.13
CA VAL A 186 11.57 3.68 6.94
C VAL A 186 10.98 2.42 7.53
N VAL A 187 10.42 2.45 8.75
CA VAL A 187 9.82 1.24 9.34
C VAL A 187 8.62 0.76 8.52
N SER A 188 7.83 1.68 7.96
CA SER A 188 6.71 1.33 7.08
C SER A 188 7.19 0.68 5.78
N VAL A 189 8.21 1.25 5.14
CA VAL A 189 8.84 0.69 3.94
C VAL A 189 9.44 -0.69 4.22
N CYS A 190 10.17 -0.83 5.33
CA CYS A 190 10.78 -2.11 5.70
C CYS A 190 9.73 -3.17 6.04
N GLY A 191 8.70 -2.82 6.81
CA GLY A 191 7.60 -3.71 7.16
C GLY A 191 6.83 -4.22 5.94
N LEU A 192 6.49 -3.33 5.01
CA LEU A 192 5.88 -3.71 3.72
C LEU A 192 6.85 -4.54 2.87
N GLY A 193 8.15 -4.23 2.90
CA GLY A 193 9.20 -5.02 2.26
C GLY A 193 9.27 -6.45 2.78
N VAL A 194 9.15 -6.65 4.10
CA VAL A 194 9.06 -7.97 4.75
C VAL A 194 7.84 -8.74 4.25
N CYS A 195 6.66 -8.11 4.25
CA CYS A 195 5.43 -8.73 3.74
C CYS A 195 5.57 -9.13 2.26
N LEU A 196 6.11 -8.24 1.42
CA LEU A 196 6.33 -8.52 0.00
C LEU A 196 7.33 -9.67 -0.21
N ALA A 197 8.44 -9.68 0.54
CA ALA A 197 9.44 -10.74 0.45
C ALA A 197 8.87 -12.09 0.90
N ALA A 198 8.10 -12.12 1.99
CA ALA A 198 7.43 -13.32 2.47
C ALA A 198 6.38 -13.84 1.46
N LEU A 199 5.58 -12.96 0.84
CA LEU A 199 4.66 -13.32 -0.24
C LEU A 199 5.39 -13.90 -1.44
N ARG A 200 6.52 -13.29 -1.84
CA ARG A 200 7.36 -13.82 -2.93
C ARG A 200 7.83 -15.25 -2.64
N ILE A 201 8.28 -15.51 -1.41
CA ILE A 201 8.71 -16.84 -0.96
C ILE A 201 7.54 -17.84 -0.96
N LEU A 202 6.36 -17.39 -0.53
CA LEU A 202 5.12 -18.18 -0.59
C LEU A 202 4.76 -18.57 -2.03
N ASP A 203 4.88 -17.63 -2.96
CA ASP A 203 4.64 -17.82 -4.41
C ASP A 203 5.72 -18.67 -5.10
N GLY A 204 6.80 -19.02 -4.40
CA GLY A 204 7.85 -19.91 -4.89
C GLY A 204 9.16 -19.25 -5.26
N HIS A 205 9.30 -17.91 -5.12
CA HIS A 205 10.58 -17.22 -5.25
C HIS A 205 11.45 -17.48 -4.02
N ARG A 206 12.23 -18.56 -4.11
CA ARG A 206 12.91 -19.18 -2.98
C ARG A 206 14.44 -19.23 -3.15
N ARG A 207 14.98 -18.27 -3.89
CA ARG A 207 16.43 -18.15 -4.09
C ARG A 207 17.06 -17.61 -2.82
N TYR A 208 18.35 -17.87 -2.62
CA TYR A 208 19.06 -17.43 -1.42
C TYR A 208 18.96 -15.90 -1.20
N ARG A 209 19.05 -15.14 -2.30
CA ARG A 209 18.86 -13.67 -2.29
C ARG A 209 17.51 -13.21 -1.76
N ASP A 210 16.43 -13.99 -1.93
CA ASP A 210 15.10 -13.61 -1.44
C ASP A 210 15.07 -13.66 0.10
N PHE A 211 15.75 -14.64 0.70
CA PHE A 211 15.89 -14.78 2.17
C PHE A 211 16.88 -13.77 2.76
N VAL A 212 17.97 -13.49 2.05
CA VAL A 212 18.92 -12.44 2.45
C VAL A 212 18.24 -11.08 2.41
N ALA A 213 17.50 -10.76 1.35
CA ALA A 213 16.74 -9.51 1.26
C ALA A 213 15.68 -9.40 2.36
N LEU A 214 14.93 -10.48 2.62
CA LEU A 214 13.98 -10.54 3.73
C LEU A 214 14.66 -10.21 5.07
N GLY A 215 15.80 -10.85 5.34
CA GLY A 215 16.55 -10.66 6.58
C GLY A 215 17.07 -9.24 6.72
N LEU A 216 17.75 -8.73 5.69
CA LEU A 216 18.33 -7.39 5.69
C LEU A 216 17.27 -6.30 5.88
N VAL A 217 16.14 -6.40 5.18
CA VAL A 217 15.03 -5.43 5.31
C VAL A 217 14.37 -5.52 6.68
N ALA A 218 14.17 -6.73 7.22
CA ALA A 218 13.68 -6.90 8.59
C ALA A 218 14.65 -6.31 9.63
N GLY A 219 15.96 -6.49 9.42
CA GLY A 219 17.02 -5.97 10.30
C GLY A 219 17.10 -4.44 10.26
N LEU A 220 17.07 -3.85 9.06
CA LEU A 220 17.05 -2.39 8.89
C LEU A 220 15.80 -1.77 9.54
N GLY A 221 14.63 -2.36 9.35
CA GLY A 221 13.42 -1.86 9.99
C GLY A 221 13.42 -2.06 11.50
N TRP A 222 14.07 -3.10 12.02
CA TRP A 222 14.31 -3.28 13.45
C TRP A 222 15.24 -2.21 14.03
N TRP A 223 16.32 -1.89 13.29
CA TRP A 223 17.20 -0.78 13.66
C TRP A 223 16.46 0.55 13.67
N ALA A 224 15.57 0.80 12.71
CA ALA A 224 14.71 1.98 12.72
C ALA A 224 13.88 2.03 14.01
N VAL A 225 13.03 1.03 14.24
CA VAL A 225 12.32 0.87 15.51
C VAL A 225 11.85 -0.59 15.70
N PRO A 226 11.94 -1.17 16.91
CA PRO A 226 11.43 -2.52 17.18
C PRO A 226 9.92 -2.71 16.94
N GLU A 227 9.14 -1.64 16.75
CA GLU A 227 7.71 -1.72 16.38
C GLU A 227 7.45 -2.39 15.03
N ILE A 228 8.49 -2.61 14.21
CA ILE A 228 8.38 -3.45 13.01
C ILE A 228 7.79 -4.85 13.28
N VAL A 229 7.82 -5.33 14.53
CA VAL A 229 7.18 -6.60 14.94
C VAL A 229 5.74 -6.74 14.46
N TYR A 230 5.00 -5.64 14.31
CA TYR A 230 3.64 -5.68 13.76
C TYR A 230 3.57 -6.26 12.34
N PHE A 231 4.64 -6.09 11.55
CA PHE A 231 4.79 -6.68 10.21
C PHE A 231 5.42 -8.08 10.25
N PHE A 232 6.12 -8.44 11.32
CA PHE A 232 6.69 -9.78 11.45
C PHE A 232 5.60 -10.85 11.59
N VAL A 233 4.48 -10.54 12.26
CA VAL A 233 3.35 -11.48 12.40
C VAL A 233 2.83 -11.96 11.03
N PRO A 234 2.35 -11.09 10.11
CA PRO A 234 1.93 -11.54 8.79
C PRO A 234 3.10 -12.14 7.99
N GLY A 235 4.31 -11.61 8.10
CA GLY A 235 5.50 -12.18 7.44
C GLY A 235 5.76 -13.63 7.83
N LEU A 236 5.70 -13.96 9.13
CA LEU A 236 5.90 -15.31 9.66
C LEU A 236 4.78 -16.26 9.23
N VAL A 237 3.52 -15.81 9.24
CA VAL A 237 2.37 -16.59 8.75
C VAL A 237 2.57 -16.98 7.28
N LEU A 238 2.99 -16.04 6.45
CA LEU A 238 3.27 -16.28 5.03
C LEU A 238 4.44 -17.25 4.82
N LEU A 239 5.50 -17.12 5.61
CA LEU A 239 6.64 -18.05 5.58
C LEU A 239 6.25 -19.46 6.02
N ALA A 240 5.45 -19.59 7.08
CA ALA A 240 4.92 -20.89 7.54
C ALA A 240 4.06 -21.55 6.44
N GLY A 241 3.22 -20.76 5.76
CA GLY A 241 2.49 -21.21 4.57
C GLY A 241 3.41 -21.68 3.45
N ALA A 242 4.55 -21.00 3.23
CA ALA A 242 5.51 -21.35 2.20
C ALA A 242 6.20 -22.71 2.48
N VAL A 243 6.53 -22.97 3.75
CA VAL A 243 7.06 -24.24 4.24
C VAL A 243 6.02 -25.36 4.05
N ARG A 244 4.77 -25.12 4.46
CA ARG A 244 3.69 -26.12 4.38
C ARG A 244 3.32 -26.50 2.94
N ARG A 245 3.33 -25.54 2.00
CA ARG A 245 2.93 -25.79 0.59
C ARG A 245 3.89 -26.69 -0.19
N ARG A 246 5.13 -26.93 0.27
CA ARG A 246 6.09 -27.80 -0.45
C ARG A 246 6.92 -28.67 0.48
N PRO A 247 6.42 -29.86 0.87
CA PRO A 247 7.17 -30.81 1.70
C PRO A 247 8.40 -31.43 1.02
N ARG A 248 8.59 -31.25 -0.30
CA ARG A 248 9.70 -31.86 -1.06
C ARG A 248 11.09 -31.26 -0.79
N THR A 249 11.17 -30.07 -0.20
CA THR A 249 12.45 -29.50 0.26
C THR A 249 12.71 -29.93 1.70
N GLY A 250 13.75 -30.73 1.92
CA GLY A 250 14.10 -31.23 3.26
C GLY A 250 14.40 -30.12 4.28
N PRO A 251 14.32 -30.41 5.59
CA PRO A 251 14.46 -29.42 6.66
C PRO A 251 15.79 -28.66 6.61
N ARG A 252 16.88 -29.34 6.23
CA ARG A 252 18.21 -28.73 6.07
C ARG A 252 18.22 -27.58 5.06
N TRP A 253 17.45 -27.70 3.97
CA TRP A 253 17.39 -26.67 2.93
C TRP A 253 16.75 -25.38 3.45
N TRP A 254 15.70 -25.51 4.27
CA TRP A 254 15.03 -24.39 4.93
C TRP A 254 15.90 -23.79 6.02
N ALA A 255 16.55 -24.63 6.84
CA ALA A 255 17.46 -24.18 7.89
C ALA A 255 18.58 -23.30 7.34
N LEU A 256 19.22 -23.67 6.22
CA LEU A 256 20.29 -22.87 5.61
C LEU A 256 19.80 -21.49 5.13
N ARG A 257 18.60 -21.42 4.56
CA ARG A 257 18.03 -20.16 4.04
C ARG A 257 17.50 -19.26 5.14
N LEU A 258 16.86 -19.84 6.15
CA LEU A 258 16.43 -19.10 7.34
C LEU A 258 17.65 -18.64 8.14
N GLY A 259 18.70 -19.45 8.22
CA GLY A 259 20.00 -19.05 8.78
C GLY A 259 20.62 -17.86 8.02
N ALA A 260 20.60 -17.90 6.69
CA ALA A 260 21.03 -16.77 5.87
C ALA A 260 20.23 -15.49 6.15
N SER A 261 18.91 -15.65 6.30
CA SER A 261 18.00 -14.56 6.66
C SER A 261 18.32 -13.99 8.04
N ALA A 262 18.59 -14.85 9.03
CA ALA A 262 18.96 -14.43 10.38
C ALA A 262 20.31 -13.68 10.41
N VAL A 263 21.31 -14.14 9.66
CA VAL A 263 22.59 -13.41 9.52
C VAL A 263 22.36 -12.05 8.85
N ALA A 264 21.60 -12.00 7.76
CA ALA A 264 21.29 -10.75 7.09
C ALA A 264 20.49 -9.78 7.97
N PHE A 265 19.59 -10.31 8.81
CA PHE A 265 18.90 -9.54 9.84
C PHE A 265 19.87 -8.93 10.85
N ALA A 266 20.81 -9.72 11.38
CA ALA A 266 21.82 -9.22 12.31
C ALA A 266 22.69 -8.13 11.67
N VAL A 267 23.01 -8.27 10.38
CA VAL A 267 23.73 -7.23 9.62
C VAL A 267 22.90 -5.95 9.49
N GLY A 268 21.62 -6.05 9.11
CA GLY A 268 20.73 -4.88 9.01
C GLY A 268 20.46 -4.21 10.36
N ALA A 269 20.40 -5.00 11.43
CA ALA A 269 20.20 -4.55 12.79
C ALA A 269 21.51 -4.22 13.53
N LEU A 270 22.66 -4.24 12.86
CA LEU A 270 23.98 -4.19 13.50
C LEU A 270 24.18 -2.94 14.37
N PRO A 271 23.83 -1.72 13.92
CA PRO A 271 23.90 -0.53 14.78
C PRO A 271 23.07 -0.65 16.07
N TRP A 272 21.87 -1.20 15.95
CA TRP A 272 20.99 -1.41 17.09
C TRP A 272 21.56 -2.45 18.06
N LEU A 273 22.10 -3.54 17.53
CA LEU A 273 22.73 -4.61 18.32
C LEU A 273 23.97 -4.08 19.07
N TRP A 274 24.82 -3.33 18.38
CA TRP A 274 26.04 -2.77 18.97
C TRP A 274 25.74 -1.93 20.22
N VAL A 275 24.78 -1.01 20.14
CA VAL A 275 24.42 -0.15 21.28
C VAL A 275 23.65 -0.93 22.36
N ASN A 276 22.76 -1.85 22.00
CA ASN A 276 21.97 -2.59 22.98
C ASN A 276 22.73 -3.68 23.73
N LEU A 277 23.74 -4.29 23.11
CA LEU A 277 24.62 -5.24 23.79
C LEU A 277 25.38 -4.57 24.94
N GLY A 278 25.81 -3.31 24.77
CA GLY A 278 26.49 -2.55 25.83
C GLY A 278 25.54 -1.94 26.89
N SER A 279 24.29 -1.65 26.53
CA SER A 279 23.33 -0.95 27.41
C SER A 279 22.29 -1.86 28.07
N GLY A 280 22.42 -3.18 27.92
CA GLY A 280 21.45 -4.14 28.47
C GLY A 280 20.06 -3.98 27.85
N PHE A 281 20.00 -3.85 26.52
CA PHE A 281 18.75 -3.75 25.75
C PHE A 281 17.80 -2.64 26.20
N VAL A 282 18.34 -1.45 26.50
CA VAL A 282 17.56 -0.29 26.96
C VAL A 282 16.49 0.13 25.94
N SER A 283 16.72 -0.08 24.65
CA SER A 283 15.73 0.21 23.60
C SER A 283 14.47 -0.66 23.64
N LEU A 284 14.47 -1.74 24.43
CA LEU A 284 13.29 -2.60 24.62
C LEU A 284 12.55 -2.27 25.92
N ARG A 285 13.14 -1.44 26.79
CA ARG A 285 12.57 -1.03 28.06
C ARG A 285 11.71 0.22 27.86
N SER A 286 10.49 0.00 27.36
CA SER A 286 9.54 1.07 27.02
C SER A 286 9.26 2.07 28.15
N LYS A 287 9.36 1.64 29.41
CA LYS A 287 9.18 2.48 30.61
C LYS A 287 10.25 3.56 30.79
N GLY A 288 11.41 3.42 30.14
CA GLY A 288 12.54 4.35 30.24
C GLY A 288 12.54 5.47 29.20
N PHE A 289 11.57 5.53 28.29
CA PHE A 289 11.52 6.57 27.25
C PHE A 289 10.92 7.87 27.78
N ALA A 290 11.43 9.01 27.31
CA ALA A 290 10.81 10.30 27.58
C ALA A 290 9.34 10.29 27.07
N GLY A 291 8.38 10.57 27.95
CA GLY A 291 6.93 10.46 27.65
C GLY A 291 6.30 9.08 27.92
N ALA A 292 7.08 8.05 28.29
CA ALA A 292 6.55 6.75 28.75
C ALA A 292 5.98 6.80 30.18
N THR A 293 6.18 7.91 30.89
CA THR A 293 5.49 8.23 32.14
C THR A 293 4.07 8.76 31.95
N SER A 294 3.57 8.83 30.71
CA SER A 294 2.16 9.08 30.46
C SER A 294 1.31 7.96 31.06
N PRO A 295 0.22 8.28 31.81
CA PRO A 295 -0.70 7.29 32.37
C PRO A 295 -1.27 6.31 31.34
N TYR A 296 -1.18 6.63 30.06
CA TYR A 296 -1.75 5.89 28.94
C TYR A 296 -0.73 5.00 28.18
N ASN A 297 0.55 4.98 28.57
CA ASN A 297 1.62 4.25 27.85
C ASN A 297 2.15 3.06 28.67
N HIS A 298 1.36 1.99 28.80
CA HIS A 298 1.73 0.77 29.54
C HIS A 298 2.65 -0.19 28.74
N GLY A 299 3.23 0.25 27.64
CA GLY A 299 4.13 -0.53 26.78
C GLY A 299 3.48 -0.99 25.48
N TYR A 300 4.12 -1.95 24.79
CA TYR A 300 3.70 -2.36 23.45
C TYR A 300 2.29 -2.97 23.39
N GLY A 301 1.86 -3.67 24.43
CA GLY A 301 0.52 -4.25 24.50
C GLY A 301 -0.59 -3.18 24.49
N SER A 302 -0.43 -2.08 25.22
CA SER A 302 -1.41 -1.00 25.21
C SER A 302 -1.46 -0.28 23.87
N ARG A 303 -0.33 -0.17 23.14
CA ARG A 303 -0.30 0.40 21.79
C ARG A 303 -1.14 -0.41 20.80
N LEU A 304 -1.13 -1.74 20.90
CA LEU A 304 -2.02 -2.60 20.10
C LEU A 304 -3.49 -2.36 20.43
N VAL A 305 -3.83 -2.23 21.72
CA VAL A 305 -5.19 -1.91 22.16
C VAL A 305 -5.63 -0.54 21.61
N THR A 306 -4.80 0.50 21.76
CA THR A 306 -5.05 1.83 21.19
C THR A 306 -5.19 1.78 19.67
N PHE A 307 -4.41 0.94 18.99
CA PHE A 307 -4.57 0.77 17.54
C PHE A 307 -5.98 0.28 17.19
N PHE A 308 -6.44 -0.82 17.79
CA PHE A 308 -7.75 -1.38 17.46
C PHE A 308 -8.93 -0.55 17.96
N GLN A 309 -8.81 0.09 19.13
CA GLN A 309 -9.91 0.86 19.74
C GLN A 309 -9.97 2.31 19.26
N SER A 310 -8.85 2.89 18.83
CA SER A 310 -8.79 4.32 18.47
C SER A 310 -8.26 4.57 17.07
N ALA A 311 -7.09 4.02 16.73
CA ALA A 311 -6.43 4.34 15.46
C ALA A 311 -7.17 3.75 14.25
N LEU A 312 -7.61 2.50 14.31
CA LEU A 312 -8.31 1.83 13.22
C LEU A 312 -9.68 2.46 12.93
N PRO A 313 -10.56 2.73 13.94
CA PRO A 313 -11.77 3.51 13.71
C PRO A 313 -11.49 4.87 13.10
N LEU A 314 -10.50 5.60 13.61
CA LEU A 314 -10.10 6.91 13.07
C LEU A 314 -9.64 6.83 11.61
N GLN A 315 -8.88 5.79 11.24
CA GLN A 315 -8.43 5.56 9.86
C GLN A 315 -9.58 5.23 8.91
N LEU A 316 -10.66 4.65 9.44
CA LEU A 316 -11.88 4.33 8.70
C LEU A 316 -12.94 5.44 8.79
N ASP A 317 -12.61 6.57 9.41
CA ASP A 317 -13.51 7.69 9.69
C ASP A 317 -14.77 7.29 10.48
N LEU A 318 -14.67 6.24 11.30
CA LEU A 318 -15.73 5.77 12.20
C LEU A 318 -15.67 6.53 13.52
N ARG A 319 -16.80 7.09 13.96
CA ARG A 319 -16.92 7.74 15.27
C ARG A 319 -16.69 6.71 16.38
N ARG A 320 -16.04 7.12 17.46
CA ARG A 320 -15.87 6.28 18.66
C ARG A 320 -17.25 5.96 19.23
N LEU A 321 -17.46 4.69 19.56
CA LEU A 321 -18.49 4.30 20.53
C LEU A 321 -17.86 4.62 21.89
N GLU A 322 -18.30 5.72 22.50
CA GLU A 322 -17.97 6.04 23.90
C GLU A 322 -18.70 5.11 24.86
#